data_AF-A0AAN7CET0-F1
#
_entry.id   AF-A0AAN7CET0-F1
#
_cell.length_a   1.000
_cell.length_b   1.000
_cell.length_c   1.000
_cell.angle_alpha   90.00
_cell.angle_beta   90.00
_cell.angle_gamma   90.00
#
_symmetry.space_group_name_H-M   'P 1'
#
loop_
_entity.id
_entity.type
_entity.pdbx_description
1 polymer ?
#
loop_
_entity_poly.entity_id
_entity_poly.type
_entity_poly.pdbx_seq_one_letter_code
_entity_poly.pdbx_strand_id
1 'polypeptide(L)' 'MAPPQKSDEEVAAEFTSYYLQRATKEFAEDLDKVRAADDFKNDALQMLVSALQQGTVLFSPEEQRRIVMASNHPAPKF' A
#
# COMPACT_ATOMS: atom_id res chain seq x y z
N MET A 1 -3.34 -8.72 30.72
CA MET A 1 -2.14 -8.57 29.85
C MET A 1 -2.60 -7.74 28.66
N ALA A 2 -1.94 -6.62 28.37
CA ALA A 2 -2.24 -5.88 27.14
C ALA A 2 -1.91 -6.76 25.93
N PRO A 3 -2.67 -6.69 24.82
CA PRO A 3 -2.33 -7.43 23.61
C PRO A 3 -0.92 -7.04 23.14
N PRO A 4 -0.15 -7.98 22.55
CA PRO A 4 1.17 -7.66 22.03
C PRO A 4 1.04 -6.56 20.97
N GLN A 5 1.74 -5.46 21.20
CA GLN A 5 1.77 -4.33 20.27
C GLN A 5 2.60 -4.74 19.06
N LYS A 6 2.03 -4.65 17.85
CA LYS A 6 2.76 -4.91 16.59
C LYS A 6 4.05 -4.09 16.55
N SER A 7 5.14 -4.72 16.13
CA SER A 7 6.41 -4.05 15.86
C SER A 7 6.28 -3.06 14.70
N ASP A 8 7.23 -2.13 14.58
CA ASP A 8 7.28 -1.20 13.45
C ASP A 8 7.40 -1.91 12.10
N GLU A 9 8.13 -3.02 12.05
CA GLU A 9 8.31 -3.81 10.82
C GLU A 9 7.00 -4.49 10.41
N GLU A 10 6.24 -5.05 11.37
CA GLU A 10 4.93 -5.63 11.11
C GLU A 10 3.93 -4.57 10.61
N VAL A 11 3.94 -3.38 11.22
CA VAL A 11 3.09 -2.27 10.80
C VAL A 11 3.47 -1.80 9.39
N ALA A 12 4.75 -1.65 9.09
CA ALA A 12 5.21 -1.22 7.77
C ALA A 12 4.83 -2.21 6.67
N ALA A 13 4.90 -3.51 6.95
CA ALA A 13 4.49 -4.55 6.01
C ALA A 13 2.97 -4.54 5.74
N GLU A 14 2.17 -4.40 6.80
CA GLU A 14 0.71 -4.31 6.70
C GLU A 14 0.27 -3.02 6.00
N PHE A 15 0.93 -1.90 6.33
CA PHE A 15 0.71 -0.62 5.66
C PHE A 15 1.05 -0.70 4.18
N THR A 16 2.18 -1.30 3.81
CA THR A 16 2.58 -1.46 2.41
C THR A 16 1.54 -2.26 1.63
N SER A 17 1.04 -3.35 2.22
CA SER A 17 0.00 -4.17 1.61
C SER A 17 -1.31 -3.39 1.41
N TYR A 18 -1.74 -2.65 2.44
CA TYR A 18 -2.91 -1.77 2.37
C TYR A 18 -2.75 -0.67 1.31
N TYR A 19 -1.60 0.00 1.30
CA TYR A 19 -1.28 1.06 0.35
C TYR A 19 -1.30 0.56 -1.08
N LEU A 20 -0.64 -0.57 -1.36
CA LEU A 20 -0.62 -1.16 -2.71
C LEU A 20 -2.02 -1.56 -3.18
N GLN A 21 -2.83 -2.16 -2.32
CA GLN A 21 -4.21 -2.51 -2.65
C GLN A 21 -5.04 -1.25 -3.00
N ARG A 22 -4.90 -0.18 -2.22
CA ARG A 22 -5.56 1.11 -2.50
C ARG A 22 -5.04 1.71 -3.80
N ALA A 23 -3.73 1.87 -3.95
CA ALA A 23 -3.10 2.48 -5.11
C ALA A 23 -3.47 1.74 -6.40
N THR A 24 -3.42 0.41 -6.41
CA THR A 24 -3.82 -0.38 -7.59
C THR A 24 -5.30 -0.27 -7.94
N LYS A 25 -6.17 -0.06 -6.94
CA LYS A 25 -7.58 0.19 -7.18
C LYS A 25 -7.84 1.59 -7.73
N GLU A 26 -7.24 2.62 -7.11
CA GLU A 26 -7.46 4.01 -7.51
C GLU A 26 -6.81 4.32 -8.88
N PHE A 27 -5.68 3.68 -9.20
CA PHE A 27 -4.99 3.84 -10.48
C PHE A 27 -5.33 2.73 -11.50
N ALA A 28 -6.41 1.96 -11.31
CA ALA A 28 -6.71 0.80 -12.16
C ALA A 28 -6.73 1.15 -13.66
N GLU A 29 -7.43 2.22 -14.04
CA GLU A 29 -7.53 2.65 -15.44
C GLU A 29 -6.19 3.09 -16.02
N ASP A 30 -5.34 3.75 -15.24
CA ASP A 30 -4.03 4.21 -15.69
C ASP A 30 -3.02 3.06 -15.74
N LEU A 31 -3.10 2.11 -14.82
CA LEU A 31 -2.30 0.88 -14.86
C LEU A 31 -2.64 0.04 -16.09
N ASP A 32 -3.91 -0.03 -16.48
CA ASP A 32 -4.32 -0.71 -17.72
C ASP A 32 -3.73 -0.02 -18.96
N LYS A 33 -3.73 1.32 -19.01
CA LYS A 33 -3.09 2.07 -20.10
C LYS A 33 -1.59 1.86 -20.15
N VAL A 34 -0.90 1.94 -19.01
CA VAL A 34 0.55 1.72 -18.90
C VAL A 34 0.90 0.31 -19.37
N ARG A 35 0.11 -0.70 -18.97
CA ARG A 35 0.30 -2.09 -19.39
C ARG A 35 0.04 -2.31 -20.88
N ALA A 36 -0.88 -1.57 -21.47
CA ALA A 36 -1.24 -1.67 -22.89
C ALA A 36 -0.28 -0.91 -23.82
N ALA A 37 0.66 -0.13 -23.27
CA ALA A 37 1.62 0.63 -24.06
C ALA A 37 2.62 -0.29 -24.77
N ASP A 38 2.96 0.04 -26.03
CA ASP A 38 3.86 -0.77 -26.88
C ASP A 38 5.28 -0.91 -26.31
N ASP A 39 5.68 0.00 -25.42
CA ASP A 39 6.98 0.02 -24.76
C ASP A 39 6.99 -0.63 -23.37
N PHE A 40 5.86 -1.19 -22.91
CA PHE A 40 5.79 -1.94 -21.66
C PHE A 40 6.49 -3.31 -21.81
N LYS A 41 7.73 -3.39 -21.34
CA LYS A 41 8.61 -4.56 -21.48
C LYS A 41 8.71 -5.39 -20.20
N ASN A 42 9.37 -6.54 -20.29
CA ASN A 42 9.49 -7.51 -19.19
C ASN A 42 10.06 -6.93 -17.89
N ASP A 43 10.92 -5.92 -17.97
CA ASP A 43 11.51 -5.19 -16.84
C ASP A 43 10.60 -4.08 -16.28
N ALA A 44 9.70 -3.54 -17.10
CA ALA A 44 8.79 -2.46 -16.71
C ALA A 44 7.84 -2.87 -15.58
N LEU A 45 7.45 -4.15 -15.48
CA LEU A 45 6.61 -4.64 -14.40
C LEU A 45 7.27 -4.50 -13.02
N GLN A 46 8.54 -4.91 -12.90
CA GLN A 46 9.26 -4.81 -11.63
C GLN A 46 9.54 -3.35 -11.27
N MET A 47 9.81 -2.51 -12.26
CA MET A 47 9.94 -1.07 -12.08
C MET A 47 8.64 -0.44 -11.58
N LEU A 48 7.50 -0.79 -12.17
CA LEU A 48 6.18 -0.31 -11.76
C LEU A 48 5.83 -0.72 -10.32
N VAL A 49 6.06 -1.99 -9.97
CA VAL A 49 5.85 -2.49 -8.60
C VAL A 49 6.73 -1.72 -7.61
N SER A 50 8.01 -1.54 -7.95
CA SER A 50 8.95 -0.79 -7.10
C SER A 50 8.55 0.69 -6.94
N ALA A 51 8.04 1.32 -7.99
CA ALA A 51 7.57 2.70 -7.95
C ALA A 51 6.31 2.85 -7.07
N LEU A 52 5.36 1.92 -7.20
CA LEU A 52 4.18 1.89 -6.34
C LEU A 52 4.56 1.66 -4.87
N GLN A 53 5.49 0.74 -4.59
CA GLN A 53 5.99 0.51 -3.22
C GLN A 53 6.72 1.73 -2.65
N GLN A 54 7.50 2.44 -3.46
CA GLN A 54 8.18 3.67 -3.05
C GLN A 54 7.19 4.76 -2.59
N GLY A 55 5.94 4.76 -3.06
CA GLY A 55 4.92 5.69 -2.57
C GLY A 55 4.66 5.62 -1.06
N THR A 56 5.01 4.50 -0.41
CA THR A 56 4.89 4.34 1.05
C THR A 56 5.84 5.24 1.85
N VAL A 57 6.96 5.68 1.27
CA VAL A 57 7.96 6.53 1.94
C VAL A 57 7.43 7.93 2.28
N LEU A 58 6.31 8.32 1.66
CA LEU A 58 5.64 9.59 1.94
C LEU A 58 4.93 9.60 3.31
N PHE A 59 4.85 8.45 3.99
CA PHE A 59 4.18 8.30 5.27
C PHE A 59 5.19 7.95 6.36
N SER A 60 5.21 8.75 7.43
CA SER A 60 6.00 8.48 8.62
C SER A 60 5.53 7.21 9.33
N PRO A 61 6.38 6.54 10.14
CA PRO A 61 5.99 5.35 10.90
C PRO A 61 4.74 5.55 11.78
N GLU A 62 4.56 6.75 12.34
CA GLU A 62 3.37 7.08 13.13
C GLU A 62 2.09 7.13 12.27
N GLU A 63 2.16 7.70 11.06
CA GLU A 63 1.04 7.72 10.12
C GLU A 63 0.69 6.32 9.63
N GLN A 64 1.71 5.51 9.31
CA GLN A 64 1.51 4.12 8.93
C GLN A 64 0.77 3.34 10.04
N ARG A 65 1.21 3.49 11.31
CA ARG A 65 0.52 2.91 12.48
C ARG A 65 -0.93 3.35 12.58
N ARG A 66 -1.21 4.65 12.45
CA ARG A 66 -2.58 5.20 12.53
C ARG A 66 -3.48 4.63 11.44
N ILE A 67 -2.99 4.56 10.20
CA ILE A 67 -3.74 4.05 9.05
C ILE A 67 -4.02 2.56 9.20
N VAL A 68 -3.03 1.76 9.59
CA VAL A 68 -3.21 0.31 9.83
C VAL A 68 -4.22 0.05 10.96
N MET A 69 -4.11 0.77 12.08
CA MET A 69 -5.05 0.61 13.20
C MET A 69 -6.48 1.01 12.84
N ALA A 70 -6.66 2.09 12.05
CA ALA A 70 -7.96 2.52 11.56
C ALA A 70 -8.55 1.56 10.53
N SER A 71 -7.72 0.96 9.68
CA SER A 71 -8.16 0.00 8.66
C SER A 71 -8.62 -1.33 9.27
N ASN A 72 -8.05 -1.72 10.42
CA ASN A 72 -8.44 -2.93 11.14
C ASN A 72 -9.62 -2.73 12.12
N HIS A 73 -10.08 -1.51 12.34
CA HIS A 73 -11.29 -1.24 13.10
C HIS A 73 -12.48 -0.99 12.15
N PRO A 74 -13.45 -1.92 12.05
CA PRO A 74 -14.69 -1.59 11.37
C PRO A 74 -15.37 -0.44 12.11
N ALA A 75 -15.77 0.60 11.37
CA ALA A 75 -16.52 1.72 11.92
C ALA A 75 -17.73 1.21 12.74
N PRO A 76 -18.03 1.79 13.90
CA PRO A 76 -19.23 1.42 14.64
C PRO A 76 -20.44 1.66 13.74
N LYS A 77 -21.22 0.60 13.52
CA LYS A 77 -22.56 0.75 12.95
C LYS A 77 -23.39 1.50 13.99
N PHE A 78 -23.72 2.75 13.69
CA PHE A 78 -24.73 3.52 14.42
C PHE A 78 -26.13 2.96 14.13
#